data_AF-A0A0J7K7L5-F1
#
_entry.id   AF-A0A0J7K7L5-F1
#
_cell.length_a   1.000
_cell.length_b   1.000
_cell.length_c   1.000
_cell.angle_alpha   90.00
_cell.angle_beta   90.00
_cell.angle_gamma   90.00
#
_symmetry.space_group_name_H-M   'P 1'
#
loop_
_entity.id
_entity.type
_entity.pdbx_description
1 polymer ?
#
loop_
_entity_poly.entity_id
_entity_poly.type
_entity_poly.pdbx_seq_one_letter_code
_entity_poly.pdbx_strand_id
1 'polypeptide(L)'
;MMTAVYNINTAKESIDITKEGKDWQWMPETKNSTYLKILSRFEDKRAAAFSIHQIALMGASEGKEVGQWFGPNTIAQVLKYGIYE
;
A
#
# COMPACT_ATOMS: atom_id res chain seq x y z
N MET A 1 -5.17 6.38 -12.94
CA MET A 1 -5.14 5.00 -12.40
C MET A 1 -3.72 4.41 -12.34
N MET A 2 -2.85 4.56 -13.35
CA MET A 2 -1.49 3.95 -13.34
C MET A 2 -0.59 4.41 -12.17
N THR A 3 -0.68 5.66 -11.70
CA THR A 3 0.21 6.15 -10.62
C THR A 3 -0.15 5.64 -9.23
N ALA A 4 -1.43 5.35 -8.97
CA ALA A 4 -1.86 4.77 -7.69
C ALA A 4 -1.39 3.30 -7.58
N VAL A 5 -1.46 2.55 -8.69
CA VAL A 5 -0.92 1.19 -8.78
C VAL A 5 0.62 1.20 -8.68
N TYR A 6 1.28 2.19 -9.30
CA TYR A 6 2.73 2.37 -9.17
C TYR A 6 3.14 2.60 -7.72
N ASN A 7 2.44 3.48 -6.99
CA ASN A 7 2.71 3.74 -5.57
C ASN A 7 2.44 2.52 -4.67
N ILE A 8 1.46 1.68 -4.99
CA ILE A 8 1.21 0.42 -4.26
C ILE A 8 2.34 -0.58 -4.52
N ASN A 9 2.86 -0.67 -5.75
CA ASN A 9 4.01 -1.52 -6.05
C ASN A 9 5.29 -1.00 -5.37
N THR A 10 5.52 0.31 -5.35
CA THR A 10 6.64 0.91 -4.60
C THR A 10 6.50 0.73 -3.10
N ALA A 11 5.27 0.76 -2.55
CA ALA A 11 5.02 0.47 -1.15
C ALA A 11 5.28 -1.02 -0.82
N LYS A 12 4.90 -1.95 -1.71
CA LYS A 12 5.24 -3.37 -1.61
C LYS A 12 6.76 -3.58 -1.61
N GLU A 13 7.46 -2.96 -2.55
CA GLU A 13 8.94 -2.97 -2.62
C GLU A 13 9.59 -2.41 -1.35
N SER A 14 9.05 -1.32 -0.79
CA SER A 14 9.61 -0.66 0.40
C SER A 14 9.43 -1.45 1.72
N ILE A 15 8.49 -2.38 1.78
CA ILE A 15 8.25 -3.19 2.98
C ILE A 15 9.02 -4.51 2.89
N ASP A 16 9.16 -5.11 1.69
CA ASP A 16 9.97 -6.33 1.49
C ASP A 16 11.47 -6.10 1.81
N ILE A 17 12.03 -4.92 1.50
CA ILE A 17 13.44 -4.57 1.82
C ILE A 17 13.78 -4.61 3.32
N THR A 18 12.80 -4.45 4.22
CA THR A 18 13.08 -4.34 5.66
C THR A 18 13.20 -5.68 6.39
N LYS A 19 12.76 -6.78 5.80
CA LYS A 19 12.77 -8.11 6.46
C LYS A 19 13.60 -9.17 5.75
N GLU A 20 13.72 -9.13 4.43
CA GLU A 20 14.40 -10.19 3.65
C GLU A 20 15.69 -9.70 2.97
N GLY A 21 15.98 -8.40 3.10
CA GLY A 21 17.22 -7.78 2.62
C GLY A 21 17.14 -7.30 1.17
N LYS A 22 18.11 -6.47 0.78
CA LYS A 22 18.21 -5.82 -0.54
C LYS A 22 18.26 -6.81 -1.72
N ASP A 23 18.61 -8.06 -1.44
CA ASP A 23 18.79 -9.12 -2.43
C ASP A 23 17.52 -9.96 -2.66
N TRP A 24 16.43 -9.64 -1.94
CA TRP A 24 15.17 -10.35 -2.12
C TRP A 24 14.55 -10.07 -3.50
N GLN A 25 14.08 -11.14 -4.14
CA GLN A 25 13.36 -11.06 -5.41
C GLN A 25 12.10 -11.91 -5.37
N TRP A 26 11.01 -11.37 -5.91
CA TRP A 26 9.77 -12.11 -6.07
C TRP A 26 9.89 -13.15 -7.20
N MET A 27 9.36 -14.35 -6.96
CA MET A 27 9.16 -15.40 -7.97
C MET A 27 7.70 -15.86 -7.93
N PRO A 28 7.12 -16.37 -9.03
CA PRO A 28 5.75 -16.90 -9.03
C PRO A 28 5.50 -17.99 -7.98
N GLU A 29 6.55 -18.75 -7.64
CA GLU A 29 6.51 -19.82 -6.65
C GLU A 29 6.69 -19.34 -5.20
N THR A 30 6.93 -18.04 -5.00
CA THR A 30 7.18 -17.45 -3.66
C THR A 30 5.94 -17.58 -2.79
N LYS A 31 5.99 -18.52 -1.85
CA LYS A 31 4.96 -18.73 -0.82
C LYS A 31 5.43 -18.26 0.57
N ASN A 32 6.38 -17.32 0.60
CA ASN A 32 6.91 -16.81 1.86
C ASN A 32 5.77 -16.19 2.68
N SER A 33 5.60 -16.68 3.92
CA SER A 33 4.53 -16.23 4.81
C SER A 33 4.61 -14.75 5.17
N THR A 34 5.81 -14.17 5.21
CA THR A 34 6.04 -12.74 5.44
C THR A 34 5.55 -11.95 4.24
N TYR A 35 6.00 -12.30 3.04
CA TYR A 35 5.54 -11.69 1.79
C TYR A 35 4.01 -11.75 1.66
N LEU A 36 3.39 -12.91 1.90
CA LEU A 36 1.94 -13.06 1.81
C LEU A 36 1.19 -12.22 2.85
N LYS A 37 1.74 -12.08 4.07
CA LYS A 37 1.19 -11.17 5.09
C LYS A 37 1.28 -9.71 4.64
N ILE A 38 2.40 -9.29 4.06
CA ILE A 38 2.55 -7.93 3.52
C ILE A 38 1.53 -7.71 2.40
N LEU A 39 1.49 -8.62 1.42
CA LEU A 39 0.57 -8.55 0.28
C LEU A 39 -0.90 -8.44 0.74
N SER A 40 -1.30 -9.20 1.76
CA SER A 40 -2.67 -9.17 2.30
C SER A 40 -3.10 -7.79 2.80
N ARG A 41 -2.17 -6.94 3.25
CA ARG A 41 -2.48 -5.57 3.70
C ARG A 41 -2.78 -4.60 2.55
N PHE A 42 -2.40 -4.95 1.31
CA PHE A 42 -2.57 -4.12 0.10
C PHE A 42 -3.59 -4.71 -0.89
N GLU A 43 -4.36 -5.72 -0.49
CA GLU A 43 -5.42 -6.25 -1.35
C GLU A 43 -6.50 -5.18 -1.61
N ASP A 44 -7.16 -5.26 -2.77
CA ASP A 44 -8.30 -4.41 -3.11
C ASP A 44 -9.59 -4.86 -2.38
N LYS A 45 -9.50 -5.06 -1.06
CA LYS A 45 -10.60 -5.41 -0.16
C LYS A 45 -10.72 -4.35 0.92
N ARG A 46 -11.94 -3.93 1.29
CA ARG A 46 -12.14 -2.93 2.36
C ARG A 46 -11.49 -3.30 3.69
N ALA A 47 -11.34 -4.60 3.98
CA ALA A 47 -10.72 -5.10 5.20
C ALA A 47 -9.18 -4.95 5.22
N ALA A 48 -8.54 -4.71 4.08
CA ALA A 48 -7.10 -4.51 4.01
C ALA A 48 -6.75 -3.05 4.35
N ALA A 49 -5.85 -2.87 5.31
CA ALA A 49 -5.46 -1.58 5.90
C ALA A 49 -4.96 -0.55 4.87
N PHE A 50 -4.24 -1.01 3.82
CA PHE A 50 -3.73 -0.17 2.74
C PHE A 50 -4.44 -0.40 1.42
N SER A 51 -5.68 -0.90 1.46
CA SER A 51 -6.49 -1.08 0.26
C SER A 51 -6.81 0.26 -0.40
N ILE A 52 -7.06 0.25 -1.72
CA ILE A 52 -7.51 1.43 -2.45
C ILE A 52 -8.80 2.02 -1.85
N HIS A 53 -9.64 1.18 -1.25
CA HIS A 53 -10.86 1.59 -0.57
C HIS A 53 -10.56 2.42 0.68
N GLN A 54 -9.64 1.96 1.53
CA GLN A 54 -9.24 2.69 2.74
C GLN A 54 -8.51 3.98 2.38
N ILE A 55 -7.61 3.94 1.40
CA ILE A 55 -6.88 5.13 0.91
C ILE A 55 -7.85 6.19 0.38
N ALA A 56 -8.85 5.79 -0.41
CA ALA A 56 -9.85 6.74 -0.93
C ALA A 56 -10.72 7.32 0.20
N LEU A 57 -11.11 6.50 1.18
CA LEU A 57 -11.91 6.94 2.32
C LEU A 57 -11.14 7.92 3.22
N MET A 58 -9.88 7.61 3.54
CA MET A 58 -9.00 8.49 4.31
C MET A 58 -8.65 9.77 3.54
N GLY A 59 -8.49 9.68 2.22
CA GLY A 59 -8.34 10.85 1.36
C GLY A 59 -9.54 11.81 1.46
N ALA A 60 -10.75 11.26 1.54
CA ALA A 60 -11.96 12.07 1.71
C ALA A 60 -11.95 12.85 3.03
N SER A 61 -11.42 12.28 4.13
CA SER A 61 -11.23 13.05 5.38
C SER A 61 -10.17 14.15 5.28
N GLU A 62 -9.21 14.03 4.36
CA GLU A 62 -8.21 15.05 4.05
C GLU A 62 -8.69 16.08 2.99
N GLY A 63 -10.01 16.09 2.68
CA GLY A 63 -10.61 17.00 1.71
C GLY A 63 -10.34 16.63 0.24
N LYS A 64 -9.97 15.37 -0.04
CA LYS A 64 -9.81 14.83 -1.39
C LYS A 64 -10.94 13.88 -1.73
N GLU A 65 -11.80 14.28 -2.67
CA GLU A 65 -12.89 13.41 -3.11
C GLU A 65 -12.38 12.13 -3.77
N VAL A 66 -13.20 11.09 -3.73
CA VAL A 66 -12.91 9.81 -4.37
C VAL A 66 -12.66 10.03 -5.85
N GLY A 67 -11.50 9.56 -6.34
CA GLY A 67 -11.08 9.72 -7.72
C GLY A 67 -10.18 10.94 -7.98
N GLN A 68 -10.00 11.84 -7.00
CA GLN A 68 -8.99 12.88 -7.09
C GLN A 68 -7.58 12.34 -6.93
N TRP A 69 -6.64 13.02 -7.57
CA TRP A 69 -5.23 12.65 -7.48
C TRP A 69 -4.62 13.11 -6.14
N PHE A 70 -3.85 12.22 -5.51
CA PHE A 70 -3.09 12.51 -4.30
C PHE A 70 -1.67 12.96 -4.62
N GLY A 71 -1.29 14.13 -4.12
CA GLY A 71 0.10 14.56 -4.12
C GLY A 71 0.95 13.80 -3.09
N PRO A 72 2.30 13.89 -3.18
CA PRO A 72 3.21 13.16 -2.31
C PRO A 72 2.96 13.37 -0.80
N ASN A 73 2.64 14.60 -0.39
CA ASN A 73 2.34 14.90 1.01
C ASN A 73 1.04 14.21 1.47
N THR A 74 -0.03 14.34 0.69
CA THR A 74 -1.35 13.79 1.05
C THR A 74 -1.31 12.27 1.14
N ILE A 75 -0.69 11.59 0.17
CA ILE A 75 -0.59 10.12 0.22
C ILE A 75 0.27 9.66 1.41
N ALA A 76 1.34 10.38 1.76
CA ALA A 76 2.14 10.07 2.93
C ALA A 76 1.34 10.20 4.25
N GLN A 77 0.49 11.24 4.36
CA GLN A 77 -0.39 11.39 5.53
C GLN A 77 -1.44 10.28 5.60
N VAL A 78 -2.07 9.92 4.49
CA VAL A 78 -3.03 8.81 4.44
C VAL A 78 -2.38 7.47 4.82
N LEU A 79 -1.19 7.18 4.28
CA LEU A 79 -0.47 5.94 4.58
C LEU A 79 -0.01 5.86 6.04
N LYS A 80 0.27 7.00 6.68
CA LYS A 80 0.65 7.04 8.10
C LYS A 80 -0.43 6.42 8.99
N TYR A 81 -1.72 6.55 8.65
CA TYR A 81 -2.81 5.99 9.46
C TYR A 81 -2.83 4.46 9.47
N GLY A 82 -2.64 3.80 8.31
CA GLY A 82 -2.64 2.34 8.23
C GLY A 82 -1.43 1.66 8.91
N ILE A 83 -0.44 2.43 9.37
CA ILE A 83 0.70 1.93 10.16
C ILE A 83 0.33 1.80 11.65
N TYR A 84 -0.64 2.58 12.14
CA TYR A 84 -1.05 2.59 13.55
C TYR A 84 -2.23 1.67 13.88
N GLU A 85 -2.82 1.00 12.88
CA GLU A 85 -3.73 -0.14 13.04
C GLU A 85 -2.96 -1.48 13.08
#